data_AF-A0AA37UKT0-F1
#
_entry.id   AF-A0AA37UKT0-F1
#
_cell.length_a   1.000
_cell.length_b   1.000
_cell.length_c   1.000
_cell.angle_alpha   90.00
_cell.angle_beta   90.00
_cell.angle_gamma   90.00
#
_symmetry.space_group_name_H-M   'P 1'
#
loop_
_entity.id
_entity.type
_entity.pdbx_description
1 polymer ?
#
loop_
_entity_poly.entity_id
_entity_poly.type
_entity_poly.pdbx_seq_one_letter_code
_entity_poly.pdbx_strand_id
1 'polypeptide(L)'
;MTPIDTDSLSKLYQSYKASTNSLLTWLWCQYHLEEPQAAGGRKFESTSDILKAAKVLQQAKSTVPSSVIGILRDAITKRKNVFSIYQKLGAADHGHEPFVLRSVSSTHA
;
A
#
# COMPACT_ATOMS: atom_id res chain seq x y z
N MET A 1 30.66 -3.05 9.94
CA MET A 1 29.41 -2.31 9.68
C MET A 1 29.47 -1.79 8.27
N THR A 2 28.68 -2.36 7.36
CA THR A 2 28.54 -1.81 6.00
C THR A 2 27.80 -0.47 6.09
N PRO A 3 28.28 0.59 5.41
CA PRO A 3 27.58 1.87 5.40
C PRO A 3 26.17 1.65 4.87
N ILE A 4 25.18 2.15 5.60
CA ILE A 4 23.80 2.18 5.13
C ILE A 4 23.80 3.02 3.87
N ASP A 5 23.47 2.40 2.74
CA ASP A 5 23.27 3.12 1.50
C ASP A 5 21.97 3.92 1.65
N THR A 6 22.08 5.12 2.18
CA THR A 6 20.98 6.06 2.39
C THR A 6 20.28 6.41 1.08
N ASP A 7 21.01 6.34 -0.04
CA ASP A 7 20.45 6.54 -1.37
C ASP A 7 19.55 5.36 -1.76
N SER A 8 19.90 4.14 -1.38
CA SER A 8 19.06 2.95 -1.55
C SER A 8 17.76 3.05 -0.75
N LEU A 9 17.81 3.49 0.52
CA LEU A 9 16.63 3.66 1.35
C LEU A 9 15.70 4.78 0.83
N SER A 10 16.29 5.91 0.43
CA SER A 10 15.55 7.03 -0.17
C SER A 10 14.82 6.61 -1.46
N LYS A 11 15.51 5.88 -2.35
CA LYS A 11 14.91 5.33 -3.57
C LYS A 11 13.76 4.36 -3.28
N LEU A 12 13.92 3.48 -2.29
CA LEU A 12 12.86 2.56 -1.86
C LEU A 12 11.63 3.31 -1.33
N TYR A 13 11.84 4.34 -0.50
CA TYR A 13 10.77 5.18 0.02
C TYR A 13 10.02 5.92 -1.08
N GLN A 14 10.74 6.58 -2.01
CA GLN A 14 10.13 7.30 -3.12
C GLN A 14 9.32 6.37 -4.02
N SER A 15 9.86 5.19 -4.33
CA SER A 15 9.17 4.22 -5.15
C SER A 15 7.93 3.63 -4.46
N TYR A 16 8.00 3.35 -3.15
CA TYR A 16 6.82 2.99 -2.35
C TYR A 16 5.73 4.07 -2.38
N LYS A 17 6.13 5.33 -2.20
CA LYS A 17 5.21 6.49 -2.22
C LYS A 17 4.55 6.65 -3.58
N ALA A 18 5.34 6.54 -4.66
CA ALA A 18 4.82 6.58 -6.03
C ALA A 18 3.81 5.47 -6.29
N SER A 19 4.15 4.22 -5.99
CA SER A 19 3.24 3.08 -6.18
C SER A 19 1.96 3.22 -5.34
N THR A 20 2.07 3.66 -4.10
CA THR A 20 0.91 3.88 -3.23
C THR A 20 0.01 4.99 -3.78
N ASN A 21 0.58 6.12 -4.20
CA ASN A 21 -0.18 7.22 -4.79
C ASN A 21 -0.91 6.79 -6.07
N SER A 22 -0.25 6.05 -6.97
CA SER A 22 -0.90 5.56 -8.18
C SER A 22 -2.09 4.65 -7.88
N LEU A 23 -1.97 3.75 -6.90
CA LEU A 23 -3.08 2.91 -6.44
C LEU A 23 -4.23 3.76 -5.87
N LEU A 24 -3.91 4.73 -5.00
CA LEU A 24 -4.91 5.58 -4.36
C LEU A 24 -5.63 6.47 -5.37
N THR A 25 -4.93 6.98 -6.37
CA THR A 25 -5.54 7.74 -7.47
C THR A 25 -6.50 6.87 -8.27
N TRP A 26 -6.09 5.65 -8.65
CA TRP A 26 -6.99 4.73 -9.35
C TRP A 26 -8.23 4.40 -8.51
N LEU A 27 -8.04 4.07 -7.23
CA LEU A 27 -9.13 3.74 -6.31
C LEU A 27 -10.09 4.92 -6.16
N TRP A 28 -9.57 6.14 -6.06
CA TRP A 28 -10.35 7.36 -5.98
C TRP A 28 -11.20 7.56 -7.24
N CYS A 29 -10.59 7.47 -8.43
CA CYS A 29 -11.29 7.63 -9.70
C CYS A 29 -12.42 6.61 -9.85
N GLN A 30 -12.16 5.33 -9.56
CA GLN A 30 -13.20 4.31 -9.67
C GLN A 30 -14.31 4.50 -8.64
N TYR A 31 -13.97 4.88 -7.41
CA TYR A 31 -14.97 5.17 -6.39
C TYR A 31 -15.91 6.31 -6.82
N HIS A 32 -15.39 7.32 -7.51
CA HIS A 32 -16.19 8.46 -8.00
C HIS A 32 -17.12 8.09 -9.16
N LEU A 33 -16.73 7.09 -9.94
CA LEU A 33 -17.58 6.58 -11.02
C LEU A 33 -18.75 5.76 -10.46
N GLU A 34 -18.53 5.00 -9.38
CA GLU A 34 -19.58 4.20 -8.73
C GLU A 34 -20.45 5.02 -7.76
N GLU A 35 -19.88 6.00 -7.05
CA GLU A 35 -20.60 6.90 -6.12
C GLU A 35 -20.34 8.40 -6.41
N PRO A 36 -20.92 8.97 -7.48
CA PRO A 36 -20.69 10.38 -7.87
C PRO A 36 -21.12 11.40 -6.80
N GLN A 37 -22.09 11.05 -5.95
CA GLN A 37 -22.64 11.92 -4.90
C GLN A 37 -21.80 11.92 -3.60
N ALA A 38 -20.89 10.95 -3.44
CA ALA A 38 -19.98 10.89 -2.29
C ALA A 38 -18.70 11.72 -2.50
N ALA A 39 -18.58 12.37 -3.67
CA ALA A 39 -17.41 13.08 -4.15
C ALA A 39 -17.25 14.49 -3.54
N GLY A 40 -17.07 14.58 -2.23
CA GLY A 40 -16.82 15.86 -1.54
C GLY A 40 -15.37 16.34 -1.54
N GLY A 41 -14.40 15.51 -2.00
CA GLY A 41 -12.96 15.75 -1.80
C GLY A 41 -12.10 15.56 -3.05
N ARG A 42 -10.78 15.73 -2.95
CA ARG A 42 -9.80 15.37 -4.01
C ARG A 42 -8.88 14.20 -3.63
N LYS A 43 -9.05 13.64 -2.43
CA LYS A 43 -8.20 12.58 -1.86
C LYS A 43 -8.91 11.88 -0.71
N PHE A 44 -8.46 10.68 -0.37
CA PHE A 44 -8.79 10.01 0.88
C PHE A 44 -8.10 10.73 2.05
N GLU A 45 -8.82 10.96 3.15
CA GLU A 45 -8.26 11.61 4.35
C GLU A 45 -7.86 10.58 5.42
N SER A 46 -8.47 9.40 5.38
CA SER A 46 -8.22 8.33 6.33
C SER A 46 -8.13 6.96 5.66
N THR A 47 -7.54 5.99 6.39
CA THR A 47 -7.58 4.58 6.00
C THR A 47 -9.01 4.05 5.94
N SER A 48 -9.92 4.59 6.77
CA SER A 48 -11.34 4.22 6.74
C SER A 48 -11.97 4.56 5.38
N ASP A 49 -11.64 5.71 4.80
CA ASP A 49 -12.16 6.13 3.49
C ASP A 49 -11.67 5.21 2.38
N ILE A 50 -10.39 4.80 2.44
CA ILE A 50 -9.79 3.83 1.50
C ILE A 50 -10.55 2.50 1.59
N LEU A 51 -10.80 2.00 2.80
CA LEU A 51 -11.53 0.75 3.01
C LEU A 51 -12.99 0.84 2.56
N LYS A 52 -13.65 1.98 2.79
CA LYS A 52 -15.01 2.24 2.30
C LYS A 52 -15.04 2.19 0.78
N ALA A 53 -14.16 2.92 0.09
CA ALA A 53 -14.08 2.91 -1.36
C ALA A 53 -13.81 1.50 -1.92
N ALA A 54 -12.88 0.76 -1.33
CA ALA A 54 -12.61 -0.61 -1.73
C ALA A 54 -13.83 -1.54 -1.58
N LYS A 55 -14.61 -1.39 -0.50
CA LYS A 55 -15.86 -2.15 -0.31
C LYS A 55 -16.91 -1.82 -1.37
N VAL A 56 -17.04 -0.55 -1.73
CA VAL A 56 -17.98 -0.11 -2.78
C VAL A 56 -17.59 -0.73 -4.12
N LEU A 57 -16.31 -0.66 -4.51
CA LEU A 57 -15.85 -1.31 -5.75
C LEU A 57 -16.03 -2.84 -5.72
N GLN A 58 -15.83 -3.45 -4.55
CA GLN A 58 -16.08 -4.88 -4.38
C GLN A 58 -17.55 -5.24 -4.61
N GLN A 59 -18.48 -4.46 -4.04
CA GLN A 59 -19.92 -4.65 -4.21
C GLN A 59 -20.36 -4.41 -5.66
N ALA A 60 -19.78 -3.41 -6.32
CA ALA A 60 -19.98 -3.12 -7.74
C ALA A 60 -19.32 -4.15 -8.68
N LYS A 61 -18.50 -5.07 -8.15
CA LYS A 61 -17.71 -6.04 -8.91
C LYS A 61 -16.81 -5.35 -9.96
N SER A 62 -16.31 -4.15 -9.64
CA SER A 62 -15.47 -3.38 -10.56
C SER A 62 -14.19 -4.16 -10.86
N THR A 63 -13.84 -4.27 -12.15
CA THR A 63 -12.63 -4.99 -12.56
C THR A 63 -11.39 -4.17 -12.20
N VAL A 64 -10.44 -4.81 -11.53
CA VAL A 64 -9.14 -4.20 -11.20
C VAL A 64 -8.15 -4.49 -12.32
N PRO A 65 -7.57 -3.47 -12.98
CA PRO A 65 -6.54 -3.68 -13.98
C PRO A 65 -5.32 -4.41 -13.41
N SER A 66 -4.73 -5.30 -14.19
CA SER A 66 -3.51 -6.03 -13.80
C SER A 66 -2.34 -5.10 -13.45
N SER A 67 -2.26 -3.94 -14.10
CA SER A 67 -1.27 -2.89 -13.79
C SER A 67 -1.42 -2.35 -12.37
N VAL A 68 -2.64 -2.12 -11.90
CA VAL A 68 -2.94 -1.65 -10.54
C VAL A 68 -2.58 -2.72 -9.51
N ILE A 69 -2.86 -3.98 -9.82
CA ILE A 69 -2.44 -5.12 -8.98
C ILE A 69 -0.91 -5.19 -8.90
N GLY A 70 -0.21 -5.00 -10.03
CA GLY A 70 1.24 -4.92 -10.09
C GLY A 70 1.79 -3.82 -9.19
N ILE A 71 1.22 -2.61 -9.29
CA ILE A 71 1.57 -1.45 -8.45
C ILE A 71 1.39 -1.75 -6.96
N LEU A 72 0.29 -2.41 -6.57
CA LEU A 72 0.05 -2.79 -5.17
C LEU A 72 1.08 -3.80 -4.66
N ARG A 73 1.40 -4.83 -5.46
CA ARG A 73 2.44 -5.81 -5.13
C ARG A 73 3.79 -5.13 -4.94
N ASP A 74 4.12 -4.21 -5.83
CA ASP A 74 5.34 -3.42 -5.77
C ASP A 74 5.44 -2.56 -4.50
N ALA A 75 4.36 -1.89 -4.11
CA ALA A 75 4.29 -1.11 -2.89
C ALA A 75 4.52 -2.00 -1.65
N ILE A 76 3.88 -3.17 -1.61
CA ILE A 76 4.03 -4.14 -0.51
C ILE A 76 5.48 -4.64 -0.42
N THR A 77 6.07 -5.06 -1.55
CA THR A 77 7.45 -5.55 -1.61
C THR A 77 8.43 -4.49 -1.12
N LYS A 78 8.29 -3.24 -1.57
CA LYS A 78 9.17 -2.14 -1.15
C LYS A 78 9.03 -1.84 0.34
N ARG A 79 7.81 -1.87 0.87
CA ARG A 79 7.58 -1.72 2.31
C ARG A 79 8.23 -2.84 3.13
N LYS A 80 8.22 -4.08 2.63
CA LYS A 80 8.93 -5.21 3.26
C LYS A 80 10.45 -5.02 3.21
N ASN A 81 11.00 -4.54 2.11
CA ASN A 81 12.43 -4.28 1.98
C ASN A 81 12.90 -3.20 2.98
N VAL A 82 12.15 -2.11 3.09
CA VAL A 82 12.40 -1.05 4.08
C VAL A 82 12.38 -1.62 5.50
N PHE A 83 11.37 -2.43 5.83
CA PHE A 83 11.31 -3.08 7.14
C PHE A 83 12.51 -4.00 7.43
N SER A 84 12.95 -4.81 6.46
CA SER A 84 14.14 -5.65 6.60
C SER A 84 15.41 -4.82 6.85
N ILE A 85 15.52 -3.64 6.22
CA ILE A 85 16.61 -2.70 6.50
C ILE A 85 16.53 -2.22 7.95
N TYR A 86 15.38 -1.76 8.43
CA TYR A 86 15.21 -1.33 9.83
C TYR A 86 15.54 -2.44 10.84
N GLN A 87 15.12 -3.69 10.59
CA GLN A 87 15.47 -4.84 11.42
C GLN A 87 16.98 -5.07 11.51
N LYS A 88 17.69 -5.04 10.37
CA LYS A 88 19.16 -5.20 10.33
C LYS A 88 19.90 -4.11 11.10
N LEU A 89 19.28 -2.95 11.26
CA LEU A 89 19.87 -1.80 11.95
C LEU A 89 19.56 -1.74 13.44
N GLY A 90 18.84 -2.73 13.99
CA GLY A 90 18.41 -2.70 15.39
C GLY A 90 17.42 -1.56 15.69
N ALA A 91 16.85 -0.94 14.65
CA ALA A 91 15.88 0.14 14.74
C ALA A 91 14.45 -0.36 14.45
N ALA A 92 14.19 -1.64 14.72
CA ALA A 92 12.86 -2.22 14.59
C ALA A 92 11.96 -1.67 15.71
N ASP A 93 11.12 -0.70 15.37
CA ASP A 93 10.01 -0.26 16.21
C ASP A 93 8.93 -1.36 16.29
N HIS A 94 8.35 -1.57 17.48
CA HIS A 94 7.25 -2.50 17.73
C HIS A 94 6.04 -2.26 16.80
N GLY A 95 5.86 -1.02 16.31
CA GLY A 95 4.85 -0.66 15.31
C GLY A 95 5.00 -1.36 13.95
N HIS A 96 6.10 -2.09 13.71
CA HIS A 96 6.34 -2.82 12.48
C HIS A 96 6.07 -4.34 12.55
N GLU A 97 5.81 -4.89 13.73
CA GLU A 97 5.51 -6.32 13.94
C GLU A 97 4.33 -6.87 13.12
N PRO A 98 3.21 -6.11 12.92
CA PRO A 98 2.08 -6.61 12.12
C PRO A 98 2.42 -6.94 10.66
N PHE A 99 3.53 -6.43 10.13
CA PHE A 99 3.98 -6.71 8.76
C PHE A 99 4.68 -8.08 8.64
N VAL A 100 5.10 -8.68 9.75
CA VAL A 100 5.71 -10.03 9.81
C VAL A 100 4.63 -11.11 9.83
N LEU A 101 3.61 -10.92 10.67
CA LEU A 101 2.59 -11.93 10.96
C LEU A 101 1.66 -12.24 9.77
N ARG A 102 1.40 -11.26 8.89
CA ARG A 102 0.51 -11.45 7.74
C ARG A 102 1.06 -12.43 6.68
N SER A 103 2.30 -12.91 6.84
CA SER A 103 2.96 -13.88 5.93
C SER A 103 2.78 -15.33 6.34
N VAL A 104 2.51 -15.62 7.63
CA VAL A 104 2.57 -17.01 8.14
C VAL A 104 1.19 -17.69 8.09
N SER A 105 0.11 -16.94 7.92
CA SER A 105 -1.26 -17.50 7.94
C SER A 105 -1.89 -17.75 6.56
N SER A 106 -1.11 -17.83 5.49
CA SER A 106 -1.62 -18.28 4.17
C SER A 106 -1.00 -19.62 3.77
N THR A 107 -1.06 -20.56 4.69
CA THR A 107 -1.03 -22.00 4.42
C THR A 107 -1.98 -22.61 5.43
N HIS A 108 -3.25 -22.75 5.08
CA HIS A 108 -4.13 -23.79 5.60
C HIS A 108 -5.37 -23.92 4.69
N ALA A 109 -5.45 -25.11 4.09
CA ALA A 109 -6.59 -25.88 3.58
C ALA A 109 -7.59 -25.19 2.63
#